data_AF-A0A1H5RW23-F1
#
_entry.id   AF-A0A1H5RW23-F1
#
_cell.length_a   1.000
_cell.length_b   1.000
_cell.length_c   1.000
_cell.angle_alpha   90.00
_cell.angle_beta   90.00
_cell.angle_gamma   90.00
#
_symmetry.space_group_name_H-M   'P 1'
#
loop_
_entity.id
_entity.type
_entity.pdbx_description
1 polymer ?
#
loop_
_entity_poly.entity_id
_entity_poly.type
_entity_poly.pdbx_seq_one_letter_code
_entity_poly.pdbx_strand_id
1 'polypeptide(L)'
;MALANHYLFEPVAGWEKGKVENQAGNVREWLFTPRVKFETLDDLNRWLEKRCHELSARQHPDFPSRTITECFQQEQPLLRQITTFRRLH
;
A
#
# COMPACT_ATOMS: atom_id res chain seq x y z
N MET A 1 -39.02 -13.56 -24.77
CA MET A 1 -39.30 -12.18 -24.30
C MET A 1 -39.21 -12.21 -22.78
N ALA A 2 -38.41 -11.44 -22.06
CA ALA A 2 -37.46 -10.39 -22.38
C ALA A 2 -36.44 -10.26 -21.21
N LEU A 3 -35.18 -10.01 -21.59
CA LEU A 3 -34.13 -9.24 -20.89
C LEU A 3 -33.98 -9.37 -19.36
N ALA A 4 -33.12 -10.30 -18.92
CA ALA A 4 -32.28 -10.09 -17.74
C ALA A 4 -30.84 -9.94 -18.24
N ASN A 5 -30.56 -8.76 -18.82
CA ASN A 5 -29.24 -8.37 -19.27
C ASN A 5 -28.66 -7.37 -18.27
N HIS A 6 -27.35 -7.51 -18.03
CA HIS A 6 -26.46 -6.54 -17.39
C HIS A 6 -26.62 -6.29 -15.90
N TYR A 7 -25.97 -7.12 -15.08
CA TYR A 7 -24.77 -6.71 -14.34
C TYR A 7 -24.05 -7.99 -13.88
N LEU A 8 -23.33 -8.62 -14.82
CA LEU A 8 -22.25 -9.51 -14.46
C LEU A 8 -21.13 -8.62 -13.94
N PHE A 9 -21.17 -8.27 -12.65
CA PHE A 9 -19.97 -7.81 -11.97
C PHE A 9 -19.07 -9.03 -11.86
N GLU A 10 -18.17 -9.21 -12.83
CA GLU A 10 -17.06 -10.14 -12.66
C GLU A 10 -16.25 -9.64 -11.45
N PRO A 11 -16.10 -10.43 -10.38
CA PRO A 11 -15.33 -10.03 -9.21
C PRO A 11 -13.83 -10.09 -9.54
N VAL A 12 -13.35 -9.19 -10.39
CA VAL A 12 -11.92 -9.02 -10.70
C VAL A 12 -11.14 -8.40 -9.53
N ALA A 13 -11.83 -7.95 -8.48
CA ALA A 13 -11.25 -7.25 -7.32
C ALA A 13 -10.65 -8.15 -6.22
N GLY A 14 -10.71 -9.47 -6.35
CA GLY A 14 -10.15 -10.39 -5.34
C GLY A 14 -8.62 -10.52 -5.39
N TRP A 15 -8.05 -10.43 -6.60
CA TRP A 15 -6.63 -10.73 -6.84
C TRP A 15 -5.71 -9.57 -6.45
N GLU A 16 -6.14 -8.34 -6.72
CA GLU A 16 -5.35 -7.16 -6.37
C GLU A 16 -5.36 -6.90 -4.87
N LYS A 17 -6.52 -7.04 -4.22
CA LYS A 17 -6.63 -6.94 -2.76
C LYS A 17 -5.76 -7.99 -2.06
N GLY A 18 -5.79 -9.24 -2.53
CA GLY A 18 -4.96 -10.32 -1.98
C GLY A 18 -3.46 -10.05 -2.11
N LYS A 19 -3.01 -9.48 -3.24
CA LYS A 19 -1.61 -9.06 -3.42
C LYS A 19 -1.21 -7.99 -2.40
N VAL A 20 -2.04 -6.96 -2.21
CA VAL A 20 -1.79 -5.88 -1.26
C VAL A 20 -1.76 -6.40 0.18
N GLU A 21 -2.71 -7.25 0.56
CA GLU A 21 -2.79 -7.83 1.90
C GLU A 21 -1.57 -8.72 2.22
N ASN A 22 -1.12 -9.51 1.25
CA ASN A 22 0.07 -10.35 1.41
C ASN A 22 1.35 -9.52 1.58
N GLN A 23 1.52 -8.48 0.76
CA GLN A 23 2.67 -7.57 0.89
C GLN A 23 2.65 -6.82 2.23
N ALA A 24 1.48 -6.37 2.69
CA ALA A 24 1.33 -5.76 4.01
C ALA A 24 1.68 -6.75 5.13
N GLY A 25 1.30 -8.02 4.99
CA GLY A 25 1.69 -9.10 5.90
C GLY A 25 3.21 -9.24 6.01
N ASN A 26 3.91 -9.28 4.88
CA ASN A 26 5.37 -9.37 4.84
C ASN A 26 6.04 -8.15 5.48
N VAL A 27 5.58 -6.93 5.17
CA VAL A 27 6.10 -5.70 5.78
C VAL A 27 5.94 -5.71 7.29
N ARG A 28 4.79 -6.16 7.79
CA ARG A 28 4.56 -6.30 9.24
C ARG A 28 5.54 -7.29 9.86
N GLU A 29 5.76 -8.44 9.23
CA GLU A 29 6.70 -9.43 9.72
C GLU A 29 8.12 -8.86 9.80
N TRP A 30 8.60 -8.19 8.74
CA TRP A 30 9.93 -7.59 8.68
C TRP A 30 10.16 -6.48 9.69
N LEU A 31 9.12 -5.69 10.01
CA LEU A 31 9.26 -4.56 10.94
C LEU A 31 9.12 -4.97 12.40
N PHE A 32 8.25 -5.93 12.71
CA PHE A 32 7.88 -6.24 14.09
C PHE A 32 8.43 -7.57 14.61
N THR A 33 9.33 -8.21 13.86
CA THR A 33 9.98 -9.46 14.25
C THR A 33 11.51 -9.30 14.24
N PRO A 34 12.18 -9.40 15.41
CA PRO A 34 11.62 -9.52 16.75
C PRO A 34 10.86 -8.25 17.19
N ARG A 35 10.02 -8.37 18.23
CA ARG A 35 9.20 -7.25 18.72
C ARG A 35 10.06 -6.04 19.08
N VAL A 36 9.87 -4.96 18.32
CA VAL A 36 10.48 -3.66 18.59
C VAL A 36 9.89 -3.02 19.86
N LYS A 37 10.71 -2.31 20.62
CA LYS A 37 10.34 -1.63 21.87
C LYS A 37 10.68 -0.15 21.74
N PHE A 38 9.74 0.70 22.11
CA PHE A 38 9.89 2.16 22.14
C PHE A 38 9.25 2.69 23.42
N GLU A 39 9.78 3.81 23.92
CA GLU A 39 9.27 4.46 25.14
C GLU A 39 8.02 5.29 24.83
N THR A 40 7.94 5.87 23.63
CA THR A 40 6.81 6.69 23.20
C THR A 40 6.27 6.29 21.83
N LEU A 41 5.04 6.71 21.53
CA LEU A 41 4.47 6.58 20.20
C LEU A 41 5.17 7.49 19.17
N ASP A 42 5.74 8.62 19.60
CA ASP A 42 6.52 9.50 18.72
C ASP A 42 7.77 8.78 18.19
N ASP A 43 8.50 8.10 19.09
CA ASP A 43 9.67 7.31 18.73
C ASP A 43 9.33 6.17 17.76
N LEU A 44 8.21 5.48 18.01
CA LEU A 44 7.70 4.45 17.09
C LEU A 44 7.38 5.05 15.71
N ASN A 45 6.69 6.20 15.66
CA ASN A 45 6.30 6.83 14.40
C ASN A 45 7.51 7.31 13.59
N ARG A 46 8.51 7.95 14.23
CA ARG A 46 9.77 8.34 13.56
C ARG A 46 10.52 7.13 13.02
N TRP A 47 10.54 6.04 13.80
CA TRP A 47 11.16 4.81 13.35
C TRP A 47 10.41 4.20 12.15
N LEU A 48 9.07 4.18 12.18
CA LEU A 48 8.25 3.68 11.08
C LEU A 48 8.40 4.51 9.81
N GLU A 49 8.46 5.84 9.92
CA GLU A 49 8.71 6.74 8.79
C GLU A 49 10.03 6.40 8.11
N LYS A 50 11.11 6.33 8.88
CA LYS A 50 12.44 5.96 8.37
C LYS A 50 12.39 4.59 7.69
N ARG A 51 11.75 3.61 8.32
CA ARG A 51 11.61 2.26 7.77
C ARG A 51 10.79 2.24 6.48
N CYS A 52 9.77 3.07 6.35
CA CYS A 52 8.98 3.20 5.13
C CYS A 52 9.86 3.63 3.95
N HIS A 53 10.69 4.66 4.14
CA HIS A 53 11.65 5.12 3.13
C HIS A 53 12.71 4.06 2.79
N GLU A 54 13.24 3.35 3.80
CA GLU A 54 14.19 2.25 3.55
C GLU A 54 13.54 1.12 2.73
N LEU A 55 12.29 0.77 3.06
CA LEU A 55 11.55 -0.28 2.36
C LEU A 55 11.11 0.14 0.95
N SER A 56 10.94 1.43 0.68
CA SER A 56 10.58 1.92 -0.66
C SER A 56 11.74 1.84 -1.66
N ALA A 57 12.99 1.71 -1.18
CA ALA A 57 14.17 1.54 -2.04
C ALA A 57 14.33 0.10 -2.62
N ARG A 58 13.47 -0.84 -2.22
CA ARG A 58 13.54 -2.23 -2.70
C ARG A 58 13.00 -2.37 -4.12
N GLN A 59 13.36 -3.46 -4.77
CA GLN A 59 12.85 -3.82 -6.10
C GLN A 59 11.33 -4.00 -6.07
N HIS A 60 10.67 -3.51 -7.12
CA HIS A 60 9.23 -3.64 -7.28
C HIS A 60 8.86 -5.11 -7.54
N PRO A 61 7.87 -5.67 -6.83
CA PRO A 61 7.55 -7.10 -6.90
C PRO A 61 7.15 -7.57 -8.30
N ASP A 62 6.47 -6.73 -9.07
CA ASP A 62 6.09 -7.02 -10.46
C ASP A 62 7.08 -6.46 -11.50
N PHE A 63 8.01 -5.57 -11.10
CA PHE A 63 8.98 -4.92 -12.01
C PHE A 63 10.40 -4.99 -11.41
N PRO A 64 11.08 -6.14 -11.46
CA PRO A 64 12.32 -6.39 -10.72
C PRO A 64 13.55 -5.59 -11.21
N SER A 65 13.40 -4.78 -12.28
CA SER A 65 14.41 -3.86 -12.78
C SER A 65 14.24 -2.43 -12.26
N ARG A 66 13.18 -2.16 -11.49
CA ARG A 66 12.87 -0.85 -10.91
C ARG A 66 12.62 -0.99 -9.42
N THR A 67 12.97 0.04 -8.67
CA THR A 67 12.60 0.15 -7.26
C THR A 67 11.14 0.60 -7.10
N ILE A 68 10.54 0.29 -5.94
CA ILE A 68 9.20 0.77 -5.58
C ILE A 68 9.14 2.30 -5.65
N THR A 69 10.22 2.99 -5.22
CA THR A 69 10.32 4.45 -5.29
C THR A 69 10.29 4.98 -6.73
N GLU A 70 11.01 4.33 -7.66
CA GLU A 70 10.98 4.74 -9.08
C GLU A 70 9.60 4.58 -9.70
N CYS A 71 8.93 3.45 -9.45
CA CYS A 71 7.55 3.23 -9.89
C CYS A 71 6.62 4.29 -9.29
N PHE A 72 6.70 4.51 -7.97
CA PHE A 72 5.85 5.50 -7.29
C PHE A 72 6.04 6.91 -7.83
N GLN A 73 7.29 7.33 -8.11
CA GLN A 73 7.57 8.65 -8.70
C GLN A 73 6.96 8.82 -10.09
N GLN A 74 6.94 7.75 -10.90
CA GLN A 74 6.31 7.75 -12.21
C GLN A 74 4.78 7.79 -12.12
N GLU A 75 4.20 7.14 -11.12
CA GLU A 75 2.75 7.07 -10.90
C GLU A 75 2.20 8.30 -10.18
N GLN A 76 3.01 8.99 -9.36
CA GLN A 76 2.63 10.17 -8.59
C GLN A 76 1.82 11.22 -9.40
N PRO A 77 2.23 11.64 -10.61
CA PRO A 77 1.46 12.60 -11.40
C PRO A 77 0.10 12.06 -11.90
N LEU A 78 -0.09 10.73 -11.90
CA LEU A 78 -1.32 10.06 -12.32
C LEU A 78 -2.28 9.81 -11.14
N LEU A 79 -1.81 9.95 -9.90
CA LEU A 79 -2.64 9.73 -8.72
C LEU A 79 -3.75 10.77 -8.64
N ARG A 80 -4.96 10.30 -8.34
CA ARG A 80 -6.09 11.20 -8.06
C ARG A 80 -5.75 12.03 -6.83
N GLN A 81 -5.92 13.35 -6.94
CA GLN A 81 -5.88 14.22 -5.77
C GLN A 81 -7.05 13.86 -4.86
N ILE A 82 -6.76 13.19 -3.75
CA ILE A 82 -7.72 12.99 -2.69
C ILE A 82 -7.70 14.26 -1.85
N THR A 83 -8.57 15.22 -2.18
CA THR A 83 -8.88 16.32 -1.28
C THR A 83 -9.54 15.71 -0.05
N THR A 84 -8.80 15.62 1.06
CA THR A 84 -9.34 15.17 2.34
C THR A 84 -10.63 15.95 2.61
N PHE A 85 -11.76 15.24 2.75
CA PHE A 85 -12.98 15.83 3.29
C PHE A 85 -12.64 16.38 4.66
N ARG A 86 -12.55 17.70 4.75
CA ARG A 86 -12.41 18.43 5.99
C ARG A 86 -13.56 17.99 6.88
N ARG A 87 -13.27 17.20 7.92
CA ARG A 87 -14.24 16.82 8.94
C ARG A 87 -14.78 18.13 9.52
N LEU A 88 -16.01 18.48 9.15
CA LEU A 88 -16.73 19.58 9.80
C LEU A 88 -16.82 19.18 11.28
N HIS A 89 -16.30 20.06 12.13
CA HIS A 89 -16.35 19.95 13.58
C HIS A 89 -17.79 19.84 14.08
#